data_AF-A0A369B4Y2-F1
#
_entry.id   AF-A0A369B4Y2-F1
#
_cell.length_a   1.000
_cell.length_b   1.000
_cell.length_c   1.000
_cell.angle_alpha   90.00
_cell.angle_beta   90.00
_cell.angle_gamma   90.00
#
_symmetry.space_group_name_H-M   'P 1'
#
loop_
_entity.id
_entity.type
_entity.pdbx_description
1 polymer ?
#
loop_
_entity_poly.entity_id
_entity_poly.type
_entity_poly.pdbx_seq_one_letter_code
_entity_poly.pdbx_strand_id
1 'polypeptide(L)'
;MKLRWTSVAWSVVYLLLLLSLATPLTVVTAFFLIVPGVLLYTTLSAKAFLLHTVPVWIICSLIFGPAILLQAAYFLIPGIVMGHLYKKRASAIRTILTGAGTIMALFLLILLISTAFFDFNLAVAIEDMLNTAMAPLQNVAGSPLASGVVWSPEISQQVSSLTVRLIPFTMIVCSLVITAIAHAIARPTLGSMGHIVPKLPPVRDWRLPRSLIWYYLIALLVQMFGGEAVHQGFMGTILLNLTPLLQFLFMIQSASLFFFAAYHRKWNPAIPVLLVVAMVFIPPLRIVGILDIAFPLREMLTRPRR
;
A
#
# COMPACT_ATOMS: atom_id res chain seq x y z
N MET A 1 -20.70 -18.84 25.15
CA MET A 1 -19.93 -18.47 23.92
C MET A 1 -19.03 -19.64 23.56
N LYS A 2 -19.20 -20.30 22.40
CA LYS A 2 -18.23 -21.32 21.96
C LYS A 2 -17.01 -20.58 21.39
N LEU A 3 -15.96 -20.39 22.20
CA LEU A 3 -14.68 -19.89 21.69
C LEU A 3 -14.17 -20.87 20.63
N ARG A 4 -14.09 -20.42 19.38
CA ARG A 4 -13.42 -21.19 18.33
C ARG A 4 -11.92 -20.94 18.50
N TRP A 5 -11.12 -22.00 18.56
CA TRP A 5 -9.64 -21.93 18.64
C TRP A 5 -9.03 -20.97 17.61
N THR A 6 -9.66 -20.86 16.45
CA THR A 6 -9.28 -19.91 15.39
C THR A 6 -9.27 -18.45 15.87
N SER A 7 -10.21 -18.03 16.71
CA SER A 7 -10.29 -16.64 17.20
C SER A 7 -9.18 -16.34 18.20
N VAL A 8 -8.81 -17.29 19.05
CA VAL A 8 -7.66 -17.16 19.95
C VAL A 8 -6.36 -17.06 19.14
N ALA A 9 -6.20 -17.91 18.13
CA ALA A 9 -5.03 -17.85 17.24
C ALA A 9 -4.89 -16.47 16.58
N TRP A 10 -5.97 -15.87 16.08
CA TRP A 10 -5.92 -14.54 15.49
C TRP A 10 -5.63 -13.43 16.51
N SER A 11 -6.04 -13.56 17.77
CA SER A 11 -5.58 -12.64 18.83
C SER A 11 -4.09 -12.77 19.10
N VAL A 12 -3.54 -13.98 19.12
CA VAL A 12 -2.10 -14.20 19.28
C VAL A 12 -1.34 -13.62 18.09
N VAL A 13 -1.80 -13.86 16.86
CA VAL A 13 -1.20 -13.24 15.66
C VAL A 13 -1.27 -11.72 15.75
N TYR A 14 -2.39 -11.15 16.22
CA TYR A 14 -2.50 -9.70 16.40
C TYR A 14 -1.48 -9.16 17.40
N LEU A 15 -1.34 -9.84 18.54
CA LEU A 15 -0.33 -9.50 19.55
C LEU A 15 1.08 -9.56 18.96
N LEU A 16 1.45 -10.67 18.31
CA LEU A 16 2.78 -10.83 17.71
C LEU A 16 3.10 -9.76 16.66
N LEU A 17 2.12 -9.43 15.82
CA LEU A 17 2.28 -8.37 14.83
C LEU A 17 2.48 -7.01 15.52
N LEU A 18 1.71 -6.67 16.55
CA LEU A 18 1.93 -5.43 17.31
C LEU A 18 3.30 -5.41 18.00
N LEU A 19 3.75 -6.52 18.59
CA LEU A 19 5.08 -6.62 19.20
C LEU A 19 6.20 -6.44 18.17
N SER A 20 6.01 -6.93 16.95
CA SER A 20 7.01 -6.81 15.88
C SER A 20 7.19 -5.38 15.35
N LEU A 21 6.29 -4.44 15.66
CA LEU A 21 6.46 -3.02 15.34
C LEU A 21 7.62 -2.36 16.09
N ALA A 22 8.14 -2.99 17.15
CA ALA A 22 9.34 -2.51 17.84
C ALA A 22 10.65 -3.05 17.22
N THR A 23 10.55 -3.82 16.14
CA THR A 23 11.70 -4.47 15.49
C THR A 23 11.94 -3.88 14.09
N PRO A 24 13.08 -4.16 13.45
CA PRO A 24 13.31 -3.78 12.05
C PRO A 24 12.26 -4.33 11.05
N LEU A 25 11.42 -5.29 11.46
CA LEU A 25 10.35 -5.86 10.63
C LEU A 25 9.13 -4.94 10.47
N THR A 26 9.10 -3.78 11.11
CA THR A 26 7.96 -2.84 11.15
C THR A 26 7.30 -2.61 9.78
N VAL A 27 8.11 -2.39 8.74
CA VAL A 27 7.61 -2.16 7.37
C VAL A 27 6.83 -3.37 6.85
N VAL A 28 7.36 -4.57 7.04
CA VAL A 28 6.71 -5.82 6.62
C VAL A 28 5.45 -6.05 7.45
N THR A 29 5.54 -5.88 8.76
CA THR A 29 4.43 -6.03 9.71
C THR A 29 3.24 -5.14 9.35
N ALA A 30 3.48 -3.89 8.94
CA ALA A 30 2.43 -2.94 8.58
C ALA A 30 1.49 -3.47 7.47
N PHE A 31 2.01 -4.28 6.54
CA PHE A 31 1.19 -4.88 5.47
C PHE A 31 0.20 -5.94 5.97
N PHE A 32 0.45 -6.55 7.14
CA PHE A 32 -0.36 -7.65 7.68
C PHE A 32 -1.21 -7.23 8.88
N LEU A 33 -0.92 -6.10 9.52
CA LEU A 33 -1.53 -5.72 10.81
C LEU A 33 -3.05 -5.53 10.76
N ILE A 34 -3.62 -5.23 9.59
CA ILE A 34 -5.07 -5.09 9.38
C ILE A 34 -5.78 -6.46 9.43
N VAL A 35 -5.10 -7.54 9.02
CA VAL A 35 -5.70 -8.88 8.82
C VAL A 35 -6.38 -9.42 10.09
N PRO A 36 -5.74 -9.43 11.27
CA PRO A 36 -6.40 -9.93 12.47
C PRO A 36 -7.63 -9.12 12.84
N GLY A 37 -7.59 -7.79 12.67
CA GLY A 37 -8.74 -6.91 12.91
C GLY A 37 -9.93 -7.27 12.02
N VAL A 38 -9.70 -7.49 10.73
CA VAL A 38 -10.72 -7.94 9.78
C VAL A 38 -11.34 -9.26 10.22
N LEU A 39 -10.50 -10.25 10.54
CA LEU A 39 -10.94 -11.61 10.82
C LEU A 39 -11.69 -11.71 12.16
N LEU A 40 -11.14 -11.12 13.21
CA LEU A 40 -11.78 -11.06 14.52
C LEU A 40 -13.11 -10.31 14.43
N TYR A 41 -13.15 -9.14 13.78
CA TYR A 41 -14.38 -8.36 13.68
C TYR A 41 -15.45 -9.06 12.85
N THR A 42 -15.07 -9.73 11.75
CA THR A 42 -16.04 -10.42 10.87
C THR A 42 -16.67 -11.65 11.54
N THR A 43 -15.88 -12.38 12.33
CA THR A 43 -16.28 -13.70 12.87
C THR A 43 -16.91 -13.64 14.25
N LEU A 44 -16.67 -12.57 15.01
CA LEU A 44 -17.12 -12.42 16.39
C LEU A 44 -18.29 -11.44 16.54
N SER A 45 -19.03 -11.59 17.65
CA SER A 45 -19.93 -10.55 18.16
C SER A 45 -19.12 -9.37 18.73
N ALA A 46 -19.73 -8.19 18.87
CA ALA A 46 -19.02 -7.01 19.38
C ALA A 46 -18.38 -7.24 20.77
N LYS A 47 -19.10 -7.91 21.67
CA LYS A 47 -18.58 -8.27 23.02
C LYS A 47 -17.37 -9.21 22.93
N ALA A 48 -17.45 -10.23 22.09
CA ALA A 48 -16.36 -11.18 21.92
C ALA A 48 -15.15 -10.54 21.22
N PHE A 49 -15.37 -9.68 20.24
CA PHE A 49 -14.29 -8.91 19.59
C PHE A 49 -13.51 -8.09 20.62
N LEU A 50 -14.20 -7.32 21.48
CA LEU A 50 -13.54 -6.55 22.55
C LEU A 50 -12.75 -7.45 23.51
N LEU A 51 -13.29 -8.61 23.88
CA LEU A 51 -12.61 -9.58 24.75
C LEU A 51 -11.31 -10.11 24.13
N HIS A 52 -11.20 -10.12 22.80
CA HIS A 52 -10.02 -10.58 22.06
C HIS A 52 -9.01 -9.46 21.74
N THR A 53 -9.48 -8.21 21.64
CA THR A 53 -8.64 -7.05 21.28
C THR A 53 -8.11 -6.31 22.50
N VAL A 54 -8.93 -6.10 23.53
CA VAL A 54 -8.55 -5.32 24.72
C VAL A 54 -7.36 -5.94 25.48
N PRO A 55 -7.31 -7.25 25.75
CA PRO A 55 -6.15 -7.84 26.41
C PRO A 55 -4.86 -7.67 25.61
N VAL A 56 -4.93 -7.77 24.28
CA VAL A 56 -3.77 -7.53 23.39
C VAL A 56 -3.27 -6.11 23.55
N TRP A 57 -4.17 -5.13 23.57
CA TRP A 57 -3.83 -3.72 23.75
C TRP A 57 -3.23 -3.45 25.12
N ILE A 58 -3.80 -4.01 26.19
CA ILE A 58 -3.26 -3.91 27.55
C ILE A 58 -1.83 -4.45 27.59
N ILE A 59 -1.59 -5.66 27.09
CA ILE A 59 -0.26 -6.28 27.06
C ILE A 59 0.74 -5.40 26.31
N CYS A 60 0.40 -4.95 25.09
CA CYS A 60 1.29 -4.07 24.32
C CYS A 60 1.57 -2.76 25.04
N SER A 61 0.54 -2.15 25.67
CA SER A 61 0.69 -0.87 26.39
C SER A 61 1.56 -0.99 27.65
N LEU A 62 1.55 -2.15 28.31
CA LEU A 62 2.42 -2.42 29.45
C LEU A 62 3.88 -2.58 29.04
N ILE A 63 4.15 -3.06 27.82
CA ILE A 63 5.51 -3.30 27.31
C ILE A 63 6.12 -2.04 26.68
N PHE A 64 5.36 -1.34 25.83
CA PHE A 64 5.87 -0.21 25.04
C PHE A 64 5.34 1.15 25.49
N GLY A 65 4.52 1.18 26.55
CA GLY A 65 3.82 2.37 26.99
C GLY A 65 2.53 2.65 26.18
N PRO A 66 1.74 3.67 26.60
CA PRO A 66 0.41 3.92 26.06
C PRO A 66 0.40 4.39 24.58
N ALA A 67 1.51 4.91 24.07
CA ALA A 67 1.58 5.43 22.69
C ALA A 67 1.34 4.35 21.62
N ILE A 68 1.64 3.07 21.91
CA ILE A 68 1.37 1.96 20.99
C ILE A 68 -0.12 1.80 20.68
N LEU A 69 -1.01 2.25 21.57
CA LEU A 69 -2.45 2.17 21.37
C LEU A 69 -2.91 3.02 20.18
N LEU A 70 -2.23 4.14 19.89
CA LEU A 70 -2.52 4.96 18.72
C LEU A 70 -2.24 4.18 17.42
N GLN A 71 -1.10 3.48 17.36
CA GLN A 71 -0.75 2.63 16.23
C GLN A 71 -1.71 1.45 16.12
N ALA A 72 -2.01 0.79 17.24
CA ALA A 72 -2.96 -0.33 17.28
C ALA A 72 -4.34 0.10 16.77
N ALA A 73 -4.83 1.28 17.18
CA ALA A 73 -6.09 1.85 16.71
C ALA A 73 -6.04 2.16 15.20
N TYR A 74 -4.96 2.80 14.72
CA TYR A 74 -4.78 3.16 13.32
C TYR A 74 -4.96 1.96 12.37
N PHE A 75 -4.41 0.79 12.72
CA PHE A 75 -4.57 -0.43 11.91
C PHE A 75 -5.85 -1.22 12.20
N LEU A 76 -6.38 -1.15 13.42
CA LEU A 76 -7.59 -1.88 13.77
C LEU A 76 -8.84 -1.27 13.11
N ILE A 77 -8.95 0.05 13.03
CA ILE A 77 -10.14 0.74 12.51
C ILE A 77 -10.45 0.36 11.05
N PRO A 78 -9.49 0.41 10.09
CA PRO A 78 -9.74 -0.10 8.74
C PRO A 78 -10.12 -1.58 8.72
N GLY A 79 -9.54 -2.39 9.63
CA GLY A 79 -9.90 -3.79 9.79
C GLY A 79 -11.36 -4.00 10.19
N ILE A 80 -11.84 -3.18 11.13
CA ILE A 80 -13.26 -3.14 11.53
C ILE A 80 -14.14 -2.73 10.34
N VAL A 81 -13.78 -1.67 9.62
CA VAL A 81 -14.54 -1.18 8.46
C VAL A 81 -14.66 -2.25 7.37
N MET A 82 -13.54 -2.89 7.01
CA MET A 82 -13.54 -3.99 6.05
C MET A 82 -14.35 -5.19 6.55
N GLY A 83 -14.20 -5.56 7.82
CA GLY A 83 -14.95 -6.67 8.42
C GLY A 83 -16.45 -6.42 8.46
N HIS A 84 -16.88 -5.18 8.72
CA HIS A 84 -18.29 -4.78 8.64
C HIS A 84 -18.85 -4.91 7.23
N LEU A 85 -18.07 -4.52 6.22
CA LEU A 85 -18.45 -4.68 4.82
C LEU A 85 -18.56 -6.16 4.40
N TYR A 86 -17.70 -7.03 4.92
CA TYR A 86 -17.84 -8.48 4.72
C TYR A 86 -19.08 -9.06 5.39
N LYS A 87 -19.41 -8.63 6.62
CA LYS A 87 -20.69 -9.00 7.27
C LYS A 87 -21.90 -8.59 6.40
N LYS A 88 -21.82 -7.45 5.72
CA LYS A 88 -22.83 -6.96 4.77
C LYS A 88 -22.71 -7.54 3.35
N ARG A 89 -21.78 -8.47 3.10
CA ARG A 89 -21.53 -9.08 1.78
C ARG A 89 -21.27 -8.05 0.67
N ALA A 90 -20.64 -6.93 1.00
CA ALA A 90 -20.26 -5.91 0.02
C ALA A 90 -19.21 -6.48 -0.96
N SER A 91 -19.24 -5.98 -2.20
CA SER A 91 -18.29 -6.39 -3.26
C SER A 91 -16.84 -6.17 -2.82
N ALA A 92 -15.93 -7.04 -3.27
CA ALA A 92 -14.51 -6.99 -2.91
C ALA A 92 -13.85 -5.62 -3.21
N ILE A 93 -14.12 -5.04 -4.40
CA ILE A 93 -13.58 -3.73 -4.79
C ILE A 93 -14.02 -2.65 -3.80
N ARG A 94 -15.32 -2.59 -3.48
CA ARG A 94 -15.84 -1.64 -2.48
C ARG A 94 -15.15 -1.81 -1.13
N THR A 95 -14.95 -3.05 -0.67
CA THR A 95 -14.30 -3.31 0.62
C THR A 95 -12.84 -2.85 0.64
N ILE A 96 -12.08 -3.12 -0.43
CA ILE A 96 -10.69 -2.67 -0.55
C ILE A 96 -10.62 -1.14 -0.60
N LEU A 97 -11.41 -0.50 -1.47
CA LEU A 97 -11.40 0.96 -1.63
C LEU A 97 -11.86 1.69 -0.37
N THR A 98 -12.92 1.22 0.31
CA THR A 98 -13.34 1.82 1.59
C THR A 98 -12.29 1.60 2.68
N GLY A 99 -11.64 0.42 2.73
CA GLY A 99 -10.52 0.19 3.65
C GLY A 99 -9.36 1.15 3.38
N ALA A 100 -8.98 1.33 2.12
CA ALA A 100 -7.88 2.22 1.73
C ALA A 100 -8.20 3.67 2.08
N GLY A 101 -9.43 4.12 1.76
CA GLY A 101 -9.92 5.43 2.13
C GLY A 101 -9.97 5.66 3.65
N THR A 102 -10.24 4.60 4.44
CA THR A 102 -10.20 4.68 5.91
C THR A 102 -8.77 4.89 6.42
N ILE A 103 -7.78 4.16 5.87
CA ILE A 103 -6.36 4.36 6.21
C ILE A 103 -5.95 5.81 5.89
N MET A 104 -6.29 6.29 4.69
CA MET A 104 -5.97 7.65 4.28
C MET A 104 -6.63 8.70 5.18
N ALA A 105 -7.92 8.53 5.50
CA ALA A 105 -8.64 9.45 6.38
C ALA A 105 -8.02 9.50 7.79
N LEU A 106 -7.64 8.35 8.34
CA LEU A 106 -6.96 8.28 9.63
C LEU A 106 -5.58 8.91 9.59
N PHE A 107 -4.82 8.71 8.52
CA PHE A 107 -3.51 9.34 8.36
C PHE A 107 -3.62 10.86 8.34
N LEU A 108 -4.54 11.39 7.53
CA LEU A 108 -4.80 12.84 7.47
C LEU A 108 -5.32 13.38 8.80
N LEU A 109 -6.16 12.63 9.51
CA LEU A 109 -6.66 13.03 10.83
C LEU A 109 -5.54 13.09 11.86
N ILE A 110 -4.66 12.08 11.91
CA ILE A 110 -3.49 12.07 12.79
C ILE A 110 -2.59 13.25 12.46
N LEU A 111 -2.28 13.47 11.18
CA LEU A 111 -1.44 14.58 10.75
C LEU A 111 -2.04 15.93 11.16
N LEU A 112 -3.35 16.12 10.96
CA LEU A 112 -4.06 17.34 11.36
C LEU A 112 -3.98 17.56 12.87
N ILE A 113 -4.24 16.53 13.68
CA ILE A 113 -4.18 16.62 15.13
C ILE A 113 -2.76 16.93 15.59
N SER A 114 -1.75 16.23 15.05
CA SER A 114 -0.35 16.44 15.38
C SER A 114 0.09 17.86 15.05
N THR A 115 -0.24 18.38 13.87
CA THR A 115 0.16 19.73 13.47
C THR A 115 -0.61 20.81 14.24
N ALA A 116 -1.91 20.63 14.52
CA ALA A 116 -2.73 21.65 15.17
C ALA A 116 -2.51 21.74 16.70
N PHE A 117 -2.17 20.64 17.36
CA PHE A 117 -2.10 20.58 18.82
C PHE A 117 -0.69 20.34 19.38
N PHE A 118 0.27 19.92 18.55
CA PHE A 118 1.62 19.54 19.00
C PHE A 118 2.74 20.19 18.20
N ASP A 119 2.42 21.22 17.40
CA ASP A 119 3.37 21.93 16.53
C ASP A 119 4.19 20.99 15.62
N PHE A 120 3.61 19.83 15.26
CA PHE A 120 4.30 18.83 14.48
C PHE A 120 4.45 19.26 13.02
N ASN A 121 5.70 19.28 12.54
CA ASN A 121 6.02 19.51 11.14
C ASN A 121 6.59 18.23 10.50
N LEU A 122 5.84 17.69 9.54
CA LEU A 122 6.19 16.45 8.85
C LEU A 122 7.48 16.57 8.02
N ALA A 123 7.77 17.74 7.44
CA ALA A 123 8.99 17.96 6.67
C ALA A 123 10.23 17.89 7.57
N VAL A 124 10.16 18.54 8.74
CA VAL A 124 11.22 18.51 9.75
C VAL A 124 11.41 17.09 10.28
N ALA A 125 10.33 16.38 10.59
CA ALA A 125 10.43 14.98 11.06
C ALA A 125 11.09 14.04 10.03
N ILE A 126 10.83 14.24 8.73
CA ILE A 126 11.50 13.49 7.67
C ILE A 126 12.98 13.90 7.56
N GLU A 127 13.28 15.19 7.65
CA GLU A 127 14.66 15.70 7.62
C GLU A 127 15.50 15.13 8.77
N ASP A 128 14.97 15.14 10.00
CA ASP A 128 15.62 14.54 11.16
C ASP A 128 15.86 13.05 10.98
N MET A 129 14.88 12.33 10.41
CA MET A 129 15.00 10.91 10.09
C MET A 129 16.10 10.65 9.05
N LEU A 130 16.16 11.45 7.98
CA LEU A 130 17.18 11.33 6.94
C LEU A 130 18.58 11.63 7.50
N ASN A 131 18.72 12.71 8.28
CA ASN A 131 19.98 13.06 8.92
C ASN A 131 20.46 11.96 9.87
N THR A 132 19.57 11.37 10.65
CA THR A 132 19.87 10.24 11.54
C THR A 132 20.31 9.00 10.74
N ALA A 133 19.63 8.68 9.64
CA ALA A 133 19.97 7.55 8.79
C ALA A 133 21.32 7.72 8.07
N MET A 134 21.69 8.96 7.75
CA MET A 134 22.93 9.29 7.03
C MET A 134 24.13 9.54 7.95
N ALA A 135 23.93 9.78 9.25
CA ALA A 135 25.00 10.03 10.22
C ALA A 135 26.12 8.97 10.21
N PRO A 136 25.85 7.65 10.12
CA PRO A 136 26.91 6.64 10.02
C PRO A 136 27.77 6.78 8.75
N LEU A 137 27.18 7.23 7.64
CA LEU A 137 27.88 7.43 6.37
C LEU A 137 28.74 8.69 6.39
N GLN A 138 28.30 9.75 7.08
CA GLN A 138 29.11 10.95 7.30
C GLN A 138 30.37 10.65 8.12
N ASN A 139 30.27 9.77 9.12
CA ASN A 139 31.42 9.34 9.94
C ASN A 139 32.45 8.50 9.16
N VAL A 140 32.06 7.93 8.01
CA VAL A 140 32.92 7.12 7.12
C VAL A 140 33.40 7.93 5.91
N ALA A 141 32.92 9.17 5.72
CA ALA A 141 33.24 10.04 4.58
C ALA A 141 34.72 10.46 4.47
N GLY A 142 35.56 10.13 5.47
CA GLY A 142 37.03 10.24 5.39
C GLY A 142 37.73 9.04 4.73
N SER A 143 37.00 8.00 4.32
CA SER A 143 37.54 6.79 3.70
C SER A 143 37.64 6.94 2.17
N PRO A 144 38.74 6.49 1.52
CA PRO A 144 38.88 6.49 0.06
C PRO A 144 37.81 5.69 -0.70
N LEU A 145 37.01 4.87 -0.01
CA LEU A 145 35.87 4.12 -0.55
C LEU A 145 34.58 4.96 -0.66
N ALA A 146 34.51 6.13 -0.03
CA ALA A 146 33.36 7.02 -0.02
C ALA A 146 33.31 7.86 -1.31
N SER A 147 32.96 7.21 -2.41
CA SER A 147 32.78 7.91 -3.68
C SER A 147 31.45 8.67 -3.72
N GLY A 148 31.54 10.01 -3.81
CA GLY A 148 30.70 10.82 -4.68
C GLY A 148 29.43 11.48 -4.11
N VAL A 149 28.91 11.12 -2.94
CA VAL A 149 27.72 11.78 -2.36
C VAL A 149 28.08 12.48 -1.06
N VAL A 150 28.33 13.79 -1.16
CA VAL A 150 28.47 14.66 0.02
C VAL A 150 27.06 14.91 0.56
N TRP A 151 26.71 14.33 1.71
CA TRP A 151 25.44 14.64 2.39
C TRP A 151 25.57 16.01 3.06
N SER A 152 24.88 17.03 2.52
CA SER A 152 24.83 18.37 3.09
C SER A 152 23.44 18.70 3.64
N PRO A 153 23.30 19.67 4.56
CA PRO A 153 22.00 20.13 5.05
C PRO A 153 21.05 20.56 3.91
N GLU A 154 21.57 21.20 2.87
CA GLU A 154 20.79 21.66 1.72
C GLU A 154 20.22 20.46 0.94
N ILE A 155 21.01 19.39 0.76
CA ILE A 155 20.54 18.16 0.13
C ILE A 155 19.47 17.49 1.00
N SER A 156 19.67 17.44 2.32
CA SER A 156 18.69 16.88 3.25
C SER A 156 17.34 17.61 3.16
N GLN A 157 17.36 18.93 3.13
CA GLN A 157 16.17 19.77 3.00
C GLN A 157 15.47 19.61 1.63
N GLN A 158 16.25 19.49 0.54
CA GLN A 158 15.70 19.20 -0.78
C GLN A 158 15.03 17.82 -0.82
N VAL A 159 15.67 16.79 -0.26
CA VAL A 159 15.12 15.43 -0.21
C VAL A 159 13.89 15.37 0.68
N SER A 160 13.90 16.03 1.85
CA SER A 160 12.75 16.05 2.77
C SER A 160 11.54 16.74 2.13
N SER A 161 11.74 17.90 1.49
CA SER A 161 10.67 18.63 0.79
C SER A 161 10.10 17.84 -0.38
N LEU A 162 10.94 17.19 -1.20
CA LEU A 162 10.49 16.29 -2.26
C LEU A 162 9.73 15.07 -1.71
N THR A 163 10.21 14.48 -0.63
CA THR A 163 9.55 13.34 0.03
C THR A 163 8.16 13.72 0.51
N VAL A 164 8.01 14.88 1.16
CA VAL A 164 6.71 15.42 1.59
C VAL A 164 5.75 15.58 0.41
N ARG A 165 6.24 16.09 -0.73
CA ARG A 165 5.42 16.23 -1.94
C ARG A 165 4.96 14.89 -2.52
N LEU A 166 5.67 13.78 -2.26
CA LEU A 166 5.32 12.43 -2.73
C LEU A 166 4.45 11.63 -1.76
N ILE A 167 4.19 12.15 -0.56
CA ILE A 167 3.35 11.50 0.44
C ILE A 167 1.95 11.15 -0.09
N PRO A 168 1.23 12.04 -0.82
CA PRO A 168 -0.11 11.72 -1.29
C PRO A 168 -0.16 10.45 -2.16
N PHE A 169 0.71 10.34 -3.17
CA PHE A 169 0.85 9.16 -4.01
C PHE A 169 1.21 7.92 -3.19
N THR A 170 2.21 8.05 -2.32
CA THR A 170 2.70 6.93 -1.51
C THR A 170 1.60 6.40 -0.59
N MET A 171 0.81 7.29 0.02
CA MET A 171 -0.32 6.93 0.86
C MET A 171 -1.45 6.24 0.07
N ILE A 172 -1.76 6.73 -1.12
CA ILE A 172 -2.76 6.08 -1.99
C ILE A 172 -2.30 4.66 -2.34
N VAL A 173 -1.06 4.49 -2.81
CA VAL A 173 -0.56 3.17 -3.22
C VAL A 173 -0.43 2.24 -2.02
N CYS A 174 0.19 2.67 -0.92
CA CYS A 174 0.37 1.84 0.27
C CYS A 174 -0.98 1.42 0.86
N SER A 175 -1.96 2.33 0.99
CA SER A 175 -3.28 1.98 1.52
C SER A 175 -4.01 0.96 0.64
N LEU A 176 -3.91 1.08 -0.69
CA LEU A 176 -4.46 0.10 -1.63
C LEU A 176 -3.75 -1.26 -1.51
N VAL A 177 -2.42 -1.27 -1.43
CA VAL A 177 -1.64 -2.51 -1.31
C VAL A 177 -1.95 -3.22 0.00
N ILE A 178 -1.92 -2.52 1.14
CA ILE A 178 -2.21 -3.09 2.46
C ILE A 178 -3.62 -3.70 2.48
N THR A 179 -4.61 -2.99 1.96
CA THR A 179 -6.00 -3.47 1.96
C THR A 179 -6.25 -4.58 0.94
N ALA A 180 -5.53 -4.59 -0.19
CA ALA A 180 -5.54 -5.69 -1.14
C ALA A 180 -4.91 -6.95 -0.54
N ILE A 181 -3.77 -6.84 0.16
CA ILE A 181 -3.15 -7.94 0.91
C ILE A 181 -4.12 -8.44 1.99
N ALA A 182 -4.72 -7.53 2.75
CA ALA A 182 -5.69 -7.88 3.77
C ALA A 182 -6.89 -8.64 3.19
N HIS A 183 -7.42 -8.21 2.03
CA HIS A 183 -8.48 -8.94 1.32
C HIS A 183 -8.01 -10.31 0.82
N ALA A 184 -6.81 -10.39 0.24
CA ALA A 184 -6.23 -11.62 -0.30
C ALA A 184 -6.05 -12.70 0.77
N ILE A 185 -5.72 -12.29 2.00
CA ILE A 185 -5.60 -13.20 3.15
C ILE A 185 -6.97 -13.46 3.79
N ALA A 186 -7.74 -12.42 4.07
CA ALA A 186 -8.99 -12.56 4.80
C ALA A 186 -10.04 -13.37 4.04
N ARG A 187 -10.13 -13.21 2.70
CA ARG A 187 -11.13 -13.91 1.89
C ARG A 187 -11.05 -15.44 1.99
N PRO A 188 -9.91 -16.11 1.70
CA PRO A 188 -9.82 -17.56 1.82
C PRO A 188 -9.98 -18.02 3.27
N THR A 189 -9.44 -17.28 4.25
CA THR A 189 -9.59 -17.61 5.68
C THR A 189 -11.04 -17.55 6.15
N LEU A 190 -11.79 -16.51 5.78
CA LEU A 190 -13.20 -16.40 6.11
C LEU A 190 -14.03 -17.46 5.37
N GLY A 191 -13.66 -17.77 4.12
CA GLY A 191 -14.26 -18.84 3.33
C GLY A 191 -14.12 -20.21 3.99
N SER A 192 -12.95 -20.55 4.52
CA SER A 192 -12.73 -21.81 5.26
C SER A 192 -13.49 -21.87 6.59
N MET A 193 -13.86 -20.72 7.16
CA MET A 193 -14.68 -20.61 8.35
C MET A 193 -16.20 -20.64 8.07
N GLY A 194 -16.60 -20.75 6.80
CA GLY A 194 -18.01 -20.81 6.36
C GLY A 194 -18.64 -19.45 6.03
N HIS A 195 -17.87 -18.37 5.98
CA HIS A 195 -18.38 -17.04 5.61
C HIS A 195 -18.32 -16.81 4.10
N ILE A 196 -19.40 -16.26 3.54
CA ILE A 196 -19.46 -15.89 2.13
C ILE A 196 -18.82 -14.51 1.96
N VAL A 197 -17.62 -14.49 1.39
CA VAL A 197 -16.89 -13.26 1.04
C VAL A 197 -16.80 -13.12 -0.48
N PRO A 198 -17.33 -12.02 -1.06
CA PRO A 198 -17.23 -11.77 -2.50
C PRO A 198 -15.79 -11.78 -2.99
N LYS A 199 -15.56 -12.38 -4.16
CA LYS A 199 -14.25 -12.48 -4.82
C LYS A 199 -14.01 -11.29 -5.74
N LEU A 200 -12.75 -10.88 -5.89
CA LEU A 200 -12.34 -10.08 -7.03
C LEU A 200 -12.43 -10.91 -8.32
N PRO A 201 -12.67 -10.26 -9.48
CA PRO A 201 -12.45 -10.92 -10.76
C PRO A 201 -10.98 -11.35 -10.87
N PRO A 202 -10.68 -12.43 -11.60
CA PRO A 202 -9.30 -12.85 -11.85
C PRO A 202 -8.45 -11.70 -12.40
N VAL A 203 -7.20 -11.58 -11.97
CA VAL A 203 -6.28 -10.51 -12.40
C VAL A 203 -6.15 -10.43 -13.93
N ARG A 204 -6.17 -11.58 -14.61
CA ARG A 204 -6.17 -11.68 -16.08
C ARG A 204 -7.34 -10.97 -16.78
N ASP A 205 -8.44 -10.72 -16.08
CA ASP A 205 -9.65 -10.11 -16.66
C ASP A 205 -9.71 -8.60 -16.39
N TRP A 206 -8.75 -8.05 -15.64
CA TRP A 206 -8.73 -6.63 -15.30
C TRP A 206 -8.41 -5.79 -16.55
N ARG A 207 -9.23 -4.77 -16.79
CA ARG A 207 -9.04 -3.81 -17.88
C ARG A 207 -9.24 -2.40 -17.35
N LEU A 208 -8.20 -1.58 -17.44
CA LEU A 208 -8.27 -0.17 -17.13
C LEU A 208 -8.91 0.64 -18.27
N PRO A 209 -9.55 1.78 -17.97
CA PRO A 209 -10.17 2.62 -18.99
C PRO A 209 -9.13 3.30 -19.88
N ARG A 210 -9.43 3.38 -21.18
CA ARG A 210 -8.54 3.99 -22.19
C ARG A 210 -8.23 5.46 -21.93
N SER A 211 -9.10 6.17 -21.22
CA SER A 211 -8.89 7.57 -20.83
C SER A 211 -7.62 7.79 -19.99
N LEU A 212 -7.12 6.78 -19.27
CA LEU A 212 -5.88 6.89 -18.49
C LEU A 212 -4.66 7.24 -19.35
N ILE A 213 -4.63 6.78 -20.61
CA ILE A 213 -3.54 7.14 -21.54
C ILE A 213 -3.54 8.65 -21.79
N TRP A 214 -4.71 9.25 -21.99
CA TRP A 214 -4.82 10.68 -22.25
C TRP A 214 -4.42 11.52 -21.04
N TYR A 215 -4.83 11.11 -19.83
CA TYR A 215 -4.37 11.75 -18.60
C TYR A 215 -2.85 11.67 -18.45
N TYR A 216 -2.26 10.52 -18.79
CA TYR A 216 -0.81 10.33 -18.75
C TYR A 216 -0.09 11.21 -19.78
N LEU A 217 -0.60 11.24 -21.02
CA LEU A 217 -0.04 12.05 -22.09
C LEU A 217 -0.08 13.54 -21.74
N ILE A 218 -1.23 14.04 -21.25
CA ILE A 218 -1.36 15.42 -20.79
C ILE A 218 -0.35 15.72 -19.67
N ALA A 219 -0.24 14.83 -18.67
CA ALA A 219 0.72 15.00 -17.58
C ALA A 219 2.17 15.06 -18.08
N LEU A 220 2.53 14.24 -19.07
CA LEU A 220 3.86 14.28 -19.70
C LEU A 220 4.10 15.57 -20.48
N LEU A 221 3.12 16.02 -21.28
CA LEU A 221 3.23 17.26 -22.04
C LEU A 221 3.42 18.46 -21.10
N VAL A 222 2.64 18.53 -20.01
CA VAL A 222 2.80 19.61 -19.01
C VAL A 222 4.17 19.50 -18.30
N GLN A 223 4.71 18.30 -18.08
CA GLN A 223 6.06 18.15 -17.53
C GLN A 223 7.17 18.54 -18.51
N MET A 224 6.98 18.32 -19.82
CA MET A 224 8.01 18.61 -20.82
C MET A 224 8.03 20.08 -21.22
N PHE A 225 6.85 20.70 -21.32
CA PHE A 225 6.70 22.07 -21.79
C PHE A 225 6.37 23.05 -20.67
N GLY A 226 6.17 22.55 -19.44
CA GLY A 226 6.00 23.38 -18.25
C GLY A 226 7.29 24.10 -17.91
N GLY A 227 7.21 25.41 -17.68
CA GLY A 227 8.33 26.16 -17.13
C GLY A 227 8.57 25.83 -15.65
N GLU A 228 9.66 26.35 -15.09
CA GLU A 228 10.06 26.08 -13.71
C GLU A 228 8.99 26.49 -12.67
N ALA A 229 8.25 27.57 -12.93
CA ALA A 229 7.12 27.99 -12.10
C ALA A 229 6.02 26.91 -11.99
N VAL A 230 5.79 26.13 -13.06
CA VAL A 230 4.84 25.01 -13.05
C VAL A 230 5.38 23.88 -12.18
N HIS A 231 6.66 23.54 -12.31
CA HIS A 231 7.30 22.43 -11.59
C HIS A 231 7.44 22.67 -10.08
N GLN A 232 7.76 23.90 -9.68
CA GLN A 232 7.93 24.26 -8.27
C GLN A 232 6.59 24.56 -7.58
N GLY A 233 5.55 24.95 -8.34
CA GLY A 233 4.24 25.27 -7.81
C GLY A 233 3.33 24.08 -7.52
N PHE A 234 2.07 24.39 -7.22
CA PHE A 234 1.00 23.42 -6.92
C PHE A 234 0.79 22.40 -8.06
N MET A 235 0.84 22.85 -9.31
CA MET A 235 0.72 21.98 -10.48
C MET A 235 1.82 20.91 -10.53
N GLY A 236 3.07 21.29 -10.25
CA GLY A 236 4.18 20.36 -10.15
C GLY A 236 3.96 19.31 -9.07
N THR A 237 3.39 19.68 -7.93
CA THR A 237 3.03 18.72 -6.88
C THR A 237 1.94 17.75 -7.36
N ILE A 238 0.93 18.22 -8.10
CA ILE A 238 -0.06 17.33 -8.74
C ILE A 238 0.64 16.35 -9.69
N LEU A 239 1.49 16.84 -10.58
CA LEU A 239 2.18 16.02 -11.58
C LEU A 239 3.11 14.97 -10.94
N LEU A 240 3.81 15.35 -9.88
CA LEU A 240 4.68 14.46 -9.09
C LEU A 240 3.92 13.29 -8.44
N ASN A 241 2.63 13.44 -8.15
CA ASN A 241 1.81 12.37 -7.58
C ASN A 241 1.00 11.62 -8.65
N LEU A 242 0.43 12.35 -9.62
CA LEU A 242 -0.40 11.80 -10.67
C LEU A 242 0.38 10.87 -11.60
N THR A 243 1.59 11.27 -12.00
CA THR A 243 2.40 10.51 -12.96
C THR A 243 2.79 9.14 -12.40
N PRO A 244 3.36 9.04 -11.19
CA PRO A 244 3.63 7.73 -10.57
C PRO A 244 2.35 6.92 -10.31
N LEU A 245 1.24 7.56 -9.98
CA LEU A 245 -0.04 6.86 -9.79
C LEU A 245 -0.53 6.21 -11.08
N LEU A 246 -0.47 6.93 -12.21
CA LEU A 246 -0.81 6.38 -13.52
C LEU A 246 0.15 5.26 -13.92
N GLN A 247 1.45 5.41 -13.67
CA GLN A 247 2.44 4.36 -13.90
C GLN A 247 2.14 3.11 -13.07
N PHE A 248 1.76 3.26 -11.81
CA PHE A 248 1.34 2.15 -10.95
C PHE A 248 0.10 1.43 -11.51
N LEU A 249 -0.89 2.17 -12.00
CA LEU A 249 -2.06 1.59 -12.66
C LEU A 249 -1.64 0.82 -13.94
N PHE A 250 -0.74 1.38 -14.75
CA PHE A 250 -0.23 0.66 -15.93
C PHE A 250 0.57 -0.59 -15.57
N MET A 251 1.28 -0.61 -14.44
CA MET A 251 1.91 -1.83 -13.92
C MET A 251 0.86 -2.91 -13.58
N ILE A 252 -0.27 -2.53 -12.97
CA ILE A 252 -1.38 -3.47 -12.74
C ILE A 252 -1.92 -4.01 -14.07
N GLN A 253 -2.03 -3.15 -15.09
CA GLN A 253 -2.46 -3.59 -16.43
C GLN A 253 -1.44 -4.54 -17.08
N SER A 254 -0.13 -4.24 -17.00
CA SER A 254 0.93 -5.15 -17.45
C SER A 254 0.80 -6.52 -16.78
N ALA A 255 0.62 -6.55 -15.46
CA ALA A 255 0.43 -7.78 -14.71
C ALA A 255 -0.81 -8.54 -15.22
N SER A 256 -1.93 -7.85 -15.42
CA SER A 256 -3.14 -8.43 -16.00
C SER A 256 -2.87 -9.08 -17.37
N LEU A 257 -2.15 -8.40 -18.25
CA LEU A 257 -1.80 -8.92 -19.57
C LEU A 257 -0.89 -10.15 -19.48
N PHE A 258 0.10 -10.17 -18.57
CA PHE A 258 0.95 -11.34 -18.38
C PHE A 258 0.15 -12.56 -17.94
N PHE A 259 -0.76 -12.40 -16.98
CA PHE A 259 -1.66 -13.49 -16.57
C PHE A 259 -2.64 -13.91 -17.66
N PHE A 260 -3.12 -12.96 -18.48
CA PHE A 260 -3.96 -13.26 -19.64
C PHE A 260 -3.20 -14.10 -20.69
N ALA A 261 -2.00 -13.66 -21.07
CA ALA A 261 -1.16 -14.36 -22.04
C ALA A 261 -0.79 -15.77 -21.55
N ALA A 262 -0.42 -15.90 -20.28
CA ALA A 262 -0.10 -17.18 -19.67
C ALA A 262 -1.30 -18.13 -19.68
N TYR A 263 -2.51 -17.63 -19.39
CA TYR A 263 -3.72 -18.45 -19.41
C TYR A 263 -4.06 -18.97 -20.80
N HIS A 264 -4.03 -18.10 -21.82
CA HIS A 264 -4.37 -18.51 -23.19
C HIS A 264 -3.31 -19.37 -23.86
N ARG A 265 -2.04 -19.12 -23.58
CA ARG A 265 -0.92 -19.94 -24.10
C ARG A 265 -0.59 -21.15 -23.24
N LYS A 266 -1.36 -21.42 -22.17
CA LYS A 266 -1.15 -22.52 -21.22
C LYS A 266 0.28 -22.55 -20.65
N TRP A 267 0.83 -21.38 -20.34
CA TRP A 267 2.14 -21.27 -19.69
C TRP A 267 2.07 -21.76 -18.24
N ASN A 268 3.22 -22.17 -17.69
CA ASN A 268 3.34 -22.48 -16.27
C ASN A 268 2.93 -21.24 -15.44
N PRO A 269 2.04 -21.38 -14.43
CA PRO A 269 1.60 -20.27 -13.57
C PRO A 269 2.73 -19.49 -12.89
N ALA A 270 3.92 -20.07 -12.73
CA ALA A 270 5.10 -19.37 -12.21
C ALA A 270 5.60 -18.27 -13.15
N ILE A 271 5.44 -18.43 -14.47
CA ILE A 271 5.94 -17.48 -15.48
C ILE A 271 5.32 -16.08 -15.30
N PRO A 272 3.98 -15.89 -15.29
CA PRO A 272 3.41 -14.57 -15.09
C PRO A 272 3.77 -13.96 -13.73
N VAL A 273 3.94 -14.78 -12.68
CA VAL A 273 4.42 -14.30 -11.37
C VAL A 273 5.85 -13.76 -11.46
N LEU A 274 6.76 -14.51 -12.09
CA LEU A 274 8.13 -14.06 -12.31
C LEU A 274 8.20 -12.79 -13.17
N LEU A 275 7.35 -12.67 -14.21
CA LEU A 275 7.27 -11.45 -15.01
C LEU A 275 6.80 -10.23 -14.21
N VAL A 276 5.83 -10.42 -13.31
CA VAL A 276 5.35 -9.36 -12.40
C VAL A 276 6.46 -8.93 -11.45
N VAL A 277 7.22 -9.87 -10.88
CA VAL A 277 8.37 -9.56 -10.02
C VAL A 277 9.46 -8.84 -10.83
N ALA A 278 9.80 -9.35 -12.01
CA ALA A 278 10.80 -8.76 -12.89
C ALA A 278 10.41 -7.34 -13.35
N MET A 279 9.13 -7.06 -13.55
CA MET A 279 8.63 -5.73 -13.94
C MET A 279 8.94 -4.63 -12.91
N VAL A 280 9.09 -5.00 -11.64
CA VAL A 280 9.53 -4.05 -10.60
C VAL A 280 10.95 -3.56 -10.89
N PHE A 281 11.83 -4.43 -11.38
CA PHE A 281 13.25 -4.13 -11.62
C PHE A 281 13.58 -3.76 -13.07
N ILE A 282 12.71 -4.11 -14.03
CA ILE A 282 12.93 -3.91 -15.46
C ILE A 282 11.91 -2.87 -15.98
N PRO A 283 12.29 -1.57 -16.06
CA PRO A 283 11.37 -0.50 -16.45
C PRO A 283 10.63 -0.72 -17.78
N PRO A 284 11.26 -1.27 -18.84
CA PRO A 284 10.56 -1.54 -20.10
C PRO A 284 9.30 -2.42 -19.97
N LEU A 285 9.25 -3.34 -19.00
CA LEU A 285 8.08 -4.20 -18.79
C LEU A 285 6.85 -3.43 -18.29
N ARG A 286 7.05 -2.24 -17.71
CA ARG A 286 5.96 -1.37 -17.23
C ARG A 286 5.17 -0.75 -18.39
N ILE A 287 5.82 -0.56 -19.55
CA ILE A 287 5.22 0.04 -20.75
C ILE A 287 4.20 -0.90 -21.40
N VAL A 288 4.33 -2.22 -21.20
CA VAL A 288 3.44 -3.24 -21.77
C VAL A 288 1.97 -2.97 -21.43
N GLY A 289 1.68 -2.49 -20.23
CA GLY A 289 0.32 -2.14 -19.80
C GLY A 289 -0.24 -0.93 -20.53
N ILE A 290 0.59 0.04 -20.88
CA ILE A 290 0.18 1.17 -21.75
C ILE A 290 -0.19 0.64 -23.13
N LEU A 291 0.63 -0.25 -23.69
CA LEU A 291 0.38 -0.86 -24.99
C LEU A 291 -0.88 -1.72 -25.00
N ASP A 292 -1.19 -2.45 -23.92
CA ASP A 292 -2.42 -3.24 -23.79
C ASP A 292 -3.70 -2.39 -23.79
N ILE A 293 -3.62 -1.16 -23.29
CA ILE A 293 -4.76 -0.23 -23.30
C ILE A 293 -4.86 0.47 -24.67
N ALA A 294 -3.71 0.84 -25.25
CA ALA A 294 -3.64 1.58 -26.50
C ALA A 294 -3.98 0.71 -27.71
N PHE A 295 -3.55 -0.54 -27.71
CA PHE A 295 -3.71 -1.50 -28.79
C PHE A 295 -4.50 -2.73 -28.33
N PRO A 296 -5.26 -3.39 -29.22
CA PRO A 296 -6.01 -4.59 -28.89
C PRO A 296 -5.10 -5.84 -28.79
N LEU A 297 -4.10 -5.82 -27.89
CA LEU A 297 -3.08 -6.88 -27.77
C LEU A 297 -3.69 -8.22 -27.40
N ARG A 298 -4.71 -8.21 -26.53
CA ARG A 298 -5.41 -9.42 -26.08
C ARG A 298 -6.13 -10.11 -27.23
N GLU A 299 -6.76 -9.33 -28.09
CA GLU A 299 -7.45 -9.81 -29.28
C GLU A 299 -6.44 -10.34 -30.33
N MET A 300 -5.25 -9.76 -30.42
CA MET A 300 -4.17 -10.29 -31.28
C MET A 300 -3.63 -11.64 -30.77
N LEU A 301 -3.59 -11.84 -29.45
CA LEU A 301 -3.12 -13.09 -28.84
C LEU A 301 -4.12 -14.25 -28.99
N THR A 302 -5.42 -13.97 -29.12
CA THR A 302 -6.48 -14.98 -29.26
C THR A 302 -6.81 -15.33 -30.70
N ARG A 303 -6.36 -14.55 -31.68
CA ARG A 303 -6.60 -14.85 -33.10
C ARG A 303 -5.92 -16.19 -33.47
N PRO A 304 -6.66 -17.13 -34.10
CA PRO A 304 -6.04 -18.34 -34.63
C PRO A 304 -4.99 -17.92 -35.67
N ARG A 305 -3.77 -18.46 -35.55
CA ARG A 305 -2.76 -18.34 -36.60
C ARG A 305 -3.34 -18.99 -37.86
N ARG A 306 -3.65 -18.18 -38.87
CA ARG A 306 -3.87 -18.65 -40.24
C ARG A 306 -2.53 -19.05 -40.85
#